data_AF-A0A364K623-F1
#
_entry.id   AF-A0A364K623-F1
#
_cell.length_a   1.000
_cell.length_b   1.000
_cell.length_c   1.000
_cell.angle_alpha   90.00
_cell.angle_beta   90.00
_cell.angle_gamma   90.00
#
_symmetry.space_group_name_H-M   'P 1'
#
loop_
_entity.id
_entity.type
_entity.pdbx_description
1 polymer ?
#
loop_
_entity_poly.entity_id
_entity_poly.type
_entity_poly.pdbx_seq_one_letter_code
_entity_poly.pdbx_strand_id
1 'polypeptide(L)'
;MIRVNVSMNNRIYKKGVQYTPLIFWLVLIISSVFMGCQDEFLVKRSVTEKFPEREQKSSAIVSKVIDGDTIEIDRKGKKEIVRLIMVDTPELNQNKNHPQPFAHEAKLSLKKFLEGQLVLLEKDEQERDPYGRMLFYVYKDDRLVQEWLVMQGYARVKAYPPNLKYYDRLKTVEENARRKQIKIWSQPSLRN
;
A
#
# COMPACT_ATOMS: atom_id res chain seq x y z
N MET A 1 47.42 -18.38 -77.35
CA MET A 1 47.40 -18.01 -75.91
C MET A 1 46.56 -19.05 -75.19
N ILE A 2 47.09 -20.15 -74.65
CA ILE A 2 47.84 -20.36 -73.40
C ILE A 2 47.01 -20.16 -72.11
N ARG A 3 46.69 -21.32 -71.48
CA ARG A 3 46.54 -21.69 -70.04
C ARG A 3 45.42 -21.03 -69.20
N VAL A 4 44.81 -21.64 -68.17
CA VAL A 4 44.98 -22.91 -67.42
C VAL A 4 43.69 -23.20 -66.62
N ASN A 5 43.30 -24.47 -66.52
CA ASN A 5 43.02 -25.30 -65.32
C ASN A 5 42.30 -24.71 -64.07
N VAL A 6 41.29 -25.43 -63.53
CA VAL A 6 41.34 -26.19 -62.25
C VAL A 6 39.93 -26.63 -61.77
N SER A 7 39.78 -27.95 -61.65
CA SER A 7 39.16 -28.78 -60.58
C SER A 7 37.81 -28.44 -59.89
N MET A 8 36.90 -29.42 -60.06
CA MET A 8 36.07 -30.16 -59.10
C MET A 8 34.76 -29.63 -58.49
N ASN A 9 33.79 -30.54 -58.63
CA ASN A 9 32.67 -30.95 -57.77
C ASN A 9 31.51 -29.99 -57.50
N ASN A 10 30.32 -30.42 -57.96
CA ASN A 10 29.19 -30.64 -57.05
C ASN A 10 27.99 -31.32 -57.75
N ARG A 11 27.11 -31.92 -56.93
CA ARG A 11 25.69 -32.32 -57.20
C ARG A 11 25.47 -33.67 -57.92
N ILE A 12 24.43 -34.47 -57.67
CA ILE A 12 23.20 -34.35 -56.84
C ILE A 12 22.59 -35.75 -56.63
N TYR A 13 21.89 -35.89 -55.50
CA TYR A 13 21.08 -37.01 -55.00
C TYR A 13 19.92 -37.50 -55.88
N LYS A 14 19.56 -38.80 -55.71
CA LYS A 14 18.21 -39.43 -55.59
C LYS A 14 18.42 -40.97 -55.69
N LYS A 15 17.78 -41.91 -54.99
CA LYS A 15 16.49 -42.02 -54.27
C LYS A 15 16.46 -43.37 -53.49
N GLY A 16 15.66 -43.43 -52.42
CA GLY A 16 14.88 -44.63 -52.03
C GLY A 16 15.39 -45.47 -50.84
N VAL A 17 15.08 -45.08 -49.60
CA VAL A 17 15.24 -45.93 -48.40
C VAL A 17 13.89 -46.57 -48.07
N GLN A 18 13.85 -47.90 -47.96
CA GLN A 18 12.69 -48.65 -47.48
C GLN A 18 12.66 -48.60 -45.95
N TYR A 19 11.56 -48.12 -45.37
CA TYR A 19 11.38 -48.01 -43.92
C TYR A 19 10.86 -49.32 -43.32
N THR A 20 11.68 -49.98 -42.51
CA THR A 20 11.28 -51.17 -41.72
C THR A 20 10.40 -50.78 -40.54
N PRO A 21 9.47 -51.65 -40.07
CA PRO A 21 8.47 -51.33 -39.04
C PRO A 21 9.06 -50.95 -37.67
N LEU A 22 10.36 -51.15 -37.43
CA LEU A 22 11.05 -50.65 -36.23
C LEU A 22 11.05 -49.12 -36.10
N ILE A 23 11.05 -48.39 -37.22
CA ILE A 23 11.14 -46.92 -37.21
C ILE A 23 9.79 -46.29 -36.77
N PHE A 24 8.67 -46.95 -37.03
CA PHE A 24 7.35 -46.49 -36.59
C PHE A 24 7.17 -46.58 -35.07
N TRP A 25 7.71 -47.62 -34.45
CA TRP A 25 7.68 -47.77 -32.99
C TRP A 25 8.65 -46.81 -32.27
N LEU A 26 9.75 -46.42 -32.93
CA LEU A 26 10.69 -45.43 -32.37
C LEU A 26 10.07 -44.02 -32.29
N VAL A 27 9.21 -43.64 -33.25
CA VAL A 27 8.53 -42.33 -33.26
C VAL A 27 7.42 -42.25 -32.21
N LEU A 28 6.71 -43.35 -31.94
CA LEU A 28 5.67 -43.41 -30.89
C LEU A 28 6.25 -43.34 -29.46
N ILE A 29 7.46 -43.85 -29.24
CA ILE A 29 8.14 -43.71 -27.94
C ILE A 29 8.62 -42.27 -27.74
N ILE A 30 9.10 -41.59 -28.79
CA ILE A 30 9.51 -40.18 -28.71
C ILE A 30 8.31 -39.25 -28.43
N SER A 31 7.10 -39.53 -28.93
CA SER A 31 5.91 -38.74 -28.57
C SER A 31 5.45 -38.94 -27.13
N SER A 32 5.68 -40.12 -26.54
CA SER A 32 5.35 -40.36 -25.12
C SER A 32 6.29 -39.66 -24.13
N VAL A 33 7.49 -39.27 -24.57
CA VAL A 33 8.45 -38.51 -23.74
C VAL A 33 8.22 -36.99 -23.86
N PHE A 34 7.48 -36.53 -24.86
CA PHE A 34 7.16 -35.11 -25.06
C PHE A 34 5.90 -34.62 -24.32
N MET A 35 5.33 -35.45 -23.44
CA MET A 35 4.25 -35.08 -22.52
C MET A 35 4.73 -35.10 -21.06
N GLY A 36 6.04 -34.97 -20.83
CA GLY A 36 6.65 -35.03 -19.50
C GLY A 36 7.62 -33.89 -19.18
N CYS A 37 7.70 -32.84 -20.01
CA CYS A 37 8.65 -31.74 -19.80
C CYS A 37 8.12 -30.40 -20.33
N GLN A 38 6.93 -29.99 -19.87
CA GLN A 38 6.46 -28.60 -20.00
C GLN A 38 5.81 -28.02 -18.73
N ASP A 39 5.84 -28.72 -17.58
CA ASP A 39 5.26 -28.18 -16.33
C ASP A 39 6.28 -27.47 -15.41
N GLU A 40 7.58 -27.77 -15.48
CA GLU A 40 8.56 -27.10 -14.60
C GLU A 40 8.86 -25.65 -14.98
N PHE A 41 8.57 -25.22 -16.21
CA PHE A 41 8.91 -23.86 -16.67
C PHE A 41 7.77 -22.86 -16.48
N LEU A 42 6.51 -23.29 -16.50
CA LEU A 42 5.36 -22.42 -16.24
C LEU A 42 5.08 -22.20 -14.75
N VAL A 43 5.47 -23.14 -13.88
CA VAL A 43 5.43 -22.94 -12.42
C VAL A 43 6.51 -21.95 -11.95
N LYS A 44 7.66 -21.89 -12.63
CA LYS A 44 8.77 -21.02 -12.22
C LYS A 44 8.55 -19.53 -12.51
N ARG A 45 7.55 -19.18 -13.34
CA ARG A 45 7.28 -17.80 -13.76
C ARG A 45 6.10 -17.15 -13.02
N SER A 46 5.22 -17.95 -12.41
CA SER A 46 4.12 -17.46 -11.57
C SER A 46 4.52 -17.27 -10.10
N VAL A 47 5.65 -17.83 -9.66
CA VAL A 47 6.21 -17.62 -8.32
C VAL A 47 7.30 -16.55 -8.33
N THR A 48 7.09 -15.48 -9.10
CA THR A 48 7.47 -14.15 -8.60
C THR A 48 6.24 -13.60 -7.89
N GLU A 49 5.80 -14.34 -6.86
CA GLU A 49 5.05 -13.76 -5.76
C GLU A 49 5.86 -12.53 -5.35
N LYS A 50 5.35 -11.34 -5.68
CA LYS A 50 5.71 -10.12 -4.96
C LYS A 50 5.37 -10.43 -3.50
N PHE A 51 6.35 -10.94 -2.75
CA PHE A 51 6.27 -10.91 -1.30
C PHE A 51 5.90 -9.47 -0.97
N PRO A 52 4.75 -9.21 -0.30
CA PRO A 52 4.38 -7.86 0.04
C PRO A 52 5.56 -7.33 0.85
N GLU A 53 6.22 -6.33 0.29
CA GLU A 53 7.23 -5.54 0.98
C GLU A 53 6.61 -5.21 2.33
N ARG A 54 7.13 -5.79 3.42
CA ARG A 54 6.57 -5.57 4.77
C ARG A 54 6.42 -4.07 4.91
N GLU A 55 5.17 -3.59 4.99
CA GLU A 55 4.87 -2.17 5.07
C GLU A 55 5.85 -1.53 6.04
N GLN A 56 6.72 -0.66 5.54
CA GLN A 56 7.88 -0.20 6.28
C GLN A 56 7.42 0.79 7.35
N LYS A 57 6.96 0.26 8.48
CA LYS A 57 6.54 1.03 9.64
C LYS A 57 7.75 1.38 10.49
N SER A 58 7.82 2.62 10.95
CA SER A 58 8.87 3.09 11.86
C SER A 58 8.28 3.46 13.21
N SER A 59 9.02 3.23 14.31
CA SER A 59 8.52 3.51 15.65
C SER A 59 8.92 4.91 16.15
N ALA A 60 8.05 5.56 16.92
CA ALA A 60 8.33 6.81 17.62
C ALA A 60 7.53 6.94 18.91
N ILE A 61 7.96 7.81 19.83
CA ILE A 61 7.17 8.15 21.02
C ILE A 61 6.36 9.41 20.72
N VAL A 62 5.08 9.44 21.08
CA VAL A 62 4.30 10.68 20.98
C VAL A 62 4.62 11.57 22.18
N SER A 63 5.37 12.64 21.95
CA SER A 63 5.80 13.56 23.01
C SER A 63 4.70 14.54 23.42
N LYS A 64 3.81 14.91 22.49
CA LYS A 64 2.73 15.87 22.76
C LYS A 64 1.60 15.75 21.75
N VAL A 65 0.36 15.90 22.19
CA VAL A 65 -0.78 16.13 21.29
C VAL A 65 -1.05 17.63 21.12
N ILE A 66 -0.94 18.12 19.88
CA ILE A 66 -1.04 19.54 19.54
C ILE A 66 -2.50 19.91 19.28
N ASP A 67 -3.17 19.13 18.44
CA ASP A 67 -4.59 19.27 18.10
C ASP A 67 -5.25 17.89 17.90
N GLY A 68 -6.53 17.83 17.57
CA GLY A 68 -7.30 16.60 17.41
C GLY A 68 -6.82 15.65 16.30
N ASP A 69 -5.94 16.11 15.41
CA ASP A 69 -5.35 15.34 14.32
C ASP A 69 -3.86 15.65 14.08
N THR A 70 -3.22 16.34 15.02
CA THR A 70 -1.82 16.77 14.89
C THR A 70 -1.06 16.46 16.18
N ILE A 71 0.06 15.74 16.05
CA ILE A 71 0.89 15.29 17.16
C ILE A 71 2.35 15.71 16.96
N GLU A 72 3.09 15.86 18.06
CA GLU A 72 4.54 15.89 18.07
C GLU A 72 5.04 14.49 18.43
N ILE A 73 6.02 14.00 17.68
CA ILE A 73 6.72 12.74 17.96
C ILE A 73 8.19 13.01 18.28
N ASP A 74 8.76 12.14 19.12
CA ASP A 74 10.20 12.01 19.30
C ASP A 74 10.68 10.76 18.56
N ARG A 75 11.53 10.97 17.55
CA ARG A 75 12.22 9.93 16.82
C ARG A 75 13.72 10.06 17.08
N LYS A 76 14.22 9.25 18.02
CA LYS A 76 15.65 9.18 18.38
C LYS A 76 16.23 10.53 18.83
N GLY A 77 15.49 11.26 19.66
CA GLY A 77 15.87 12.57 20.18
C GLY A 77 15.53 13.75 19.26
N LYS A 78 14.97 13.48 18.07
CA LYS A 78 14.52 14.53 17.14
C LYS A 78 12.99 14.67 17.22
N LYS A 79 12.54 15.88 17.55
CA LYS A 79 11.12 16.23 17.55
C LYS A 79 10.64 16.58 16.15
N GLU A 80 9.53 15.98 15.72
CA GLU A 80 8.89 16.24 14.43
C GLU A 80 7.38 16.36 14.61
N ILE A 81 6.73 17.14 13.76
CA ILE A 81 5.28 17.34 13.76
C ILE A 81 4.66 16.40 12.73
N VAL A 82 3.65 15.63 13.16
CA VAL A 82 2.90 14.71 12.31
C VAL A 82 1.45 15.18 12.21
N ARG A 83 0.96 15.39 10.99
CA ARG A 83 -0.46 15.53 10.67
C ARG A 83 -0.99 14.16 10.27
N LEU A 84 -2.06 13.72 10.93
CA LEU A 84 -2.70 12.45 10.63
C LEU A 84 -3.34 12.50 9.24
N ILE A 85 -2.94 11.57 8.37
CA ILE A 85 -3.47 11.49 7.00
C ILE A 85 -4.98 11.21 7.03
N MET A 86 -5.70 11.81 6.07
CA MET A 86 -7.12 11.59 5.78
C MET A 86 -8.14 11.90 6.86
N VAL A 87 -7.75 12.47 7.99
CA VAL A 87 -8.68 12.87 9.05
C VAL A 87 -8.64 14.38 9.30
N ASP A 88 -9.80 14.93 9.60
CA ASP A 88 -9.99 16.34 9.95
C ASP A 88 -10.85 16.43 11.21
N THR A 89 -10.26 16.95 12.29
CA THR A 89 -10.99 17.18 13.54
C THR A 89 -11.55 18.59 13.62
N PRO A 90 -12.58 18.83 14.45
CA PRO A 90 -13.07 20.18 14.67
C PRO A 90 -11.97 21.12 15.17
N GLU A 91 -11.89 22.31 14.58
CA GLU A 91 -10.84 23.28 14.81
C GLU A 91 -10.98 23.97 16.17
N LEU A 92 -9.86 24.05 16.93
CA LEU A 92 -9.83 24.74 18.22
C LEU A 92 -9.90 26.27 18.09
N ASN A 93 -9.40 26.82 16.98
CA ASN A 93 -9.16 28.26 16.84
C ASN A 93 -9.86 28.89 15.62
N GLN A 94 -10.92 28.28 15.08
CA GLN A 94 -11.58 28.78 13.87
C GLN A 94 -12.03 30.25 14.03
N ASN A 95 -12.53 30.62 15.20
CA ASN A 95 -12.72 32.00 15.63
C ASN A 95 -11.91 32.16 16.91
N LYS A 96 -11.12 33.24 17.03
CA LYS A 96 -10.05 33.43 18.04
C LYS A 96 -10.42 33.17 19.51
N ASN A 97 -11.71 32.98 19.85
CA ASN A 97 -12.21 32.60 21.18
C ASN A 97 -13.36 31.56 21.17
N HIS A 98 -13.69 30.93 20.03
CA HIS A 98 -14.80 29.98 19.92
C HIS A 98 -14.35 28.70 19.20
N PRO A 99 -13.95 27.66 19.95
CA PRO A 99 -13.65 26.36 19.38
C PRO A 99 -14.91 25.76 18.75
N GLN A 100 -14.74 24.99 17.67
CA GLN A 100 -15.84 24.21 17.12
C GLN A 100 -16.33 23.18 18.17
N PRO A 101 -17.63 22.82 18.15
CA PRO A 101 -18.13 21.74 19.00
C PRO A 101 -17.27 20.48 18.85
N PHE A 102 -16.97 19.83 19.99
CA PHE A 102 -16.11 18.65 20.11
C PHE A 102 -14.60 18.84 19.84
N ALA A 103 -14.12 20.03 19.50
CA ALA A 103 -12.68 20.26 19.25
C ALA A 103 -11.82 19.92 20.49
N HIS A 104 -12.19 20.45 21.67
CA HIS A 104 -11.50 20.14 22.92
C HIS A 104 -11.60 18.67 23.30
N GLU A 105 -12.77 18.05 23.12
CA GLU A 105 -12.95 16.64 23.43
C GLU A 105 -12.13 15.73 22.51
N ALA A 106 -12.02 16.07 21.22
CA ALA A 106 -11.20 15.35 20.26
C ALA A 106 -9.72 15.39 20.68
N LYS A 107 -9.19 16.58 20.94
CA LYS A 107 -7.81 16.75 21.42
C LYS A 107 -7.55 16.01 22.73
N LEU A 108 -8.44 16.14 23.73
CA LEU A 108 -8.27 15.47 25.02
C LEU A 108 -8.34 13.95 24.89
N SER A 109 -9.21 13.44 24.01
CA SER A 109 -9.34 12.00 23.76
C SER A 109 -8.10 11.47 23.06
N LEU A 110 -7.59 12.17 22.05
CA LEU A 110 -6.35 11.79 21.38
C LEU A 110 -5.16 11.87 22.33
N LYS A 111 -5.09 12.90 23.18
CA LYS A 111 -4.07 13.03 24.23
C LYS A 111 -4.05 11.84 25.16
N LYS A 112 -5.21 11.47 25.72
CA LYS A 112 -5.33 10.29 26.59
C LYS A 112 -4.96 9.00 25.87
N PHE A 113 -5.22 8.93 24.57
CA PHE A 113 -4.96 7.74 23.79
C PHE A 113 -3.48 7.59 23.39
N LEU A 114 -2.78 8.69 23.10
CA LEU A 114 -1.45 8.65 22.48
C LEU A 114 -0.31 9.27 23.29
N GLU A 115 -0.53 10.27 24.14
CA GLU A 115 0.59 11.00 24.74
C GLU A 115 1.45 10.09 25.64
N GLY A 116 2.77 10.12 25.42
CA GLY A 116 3.74 9.23 26.08
C GLY A 116 3.76 7.79 25.55
N GLN A 117 2.95 7.46 24.55
CA GLN A 117 2.86 6.09 24.02
C GLN A 117 3.86 5.87 22.87
N LEU A 118 4.31 4.62 22.73
CA LEU A 118 5.00 4.14 21.54
C LEU A 118 3.98 3.91 20.43
N VAL A 119 4.26 4.47 19.25
CA VAL A 119 3.41 4.32 18.06
C VAL A 119 4.24 3.85 16.87
N LEU A 120 3.57 3.21 15.92
CA LEU A 120 4.13 2.92 14.60
C LEU A 120 3.62 3.94 13.59
N LEU A 121 4.52 4.37 12.73
CA LEU A 121 4.32 5.38 11.70
C LEU A 121 4.46 4.70 10.34
N GLU A 122 3.38 4.75 9.55
CA GLU A 122 3.33 4.26 8.19
C GLU A 122 3.15 5.43 7.22
N LYS A 123 4.08 5.59 6.29
CA LYS A 123 3.99 6.61 5.24
C LYS A 123 3.08 6.15 4.11
N ASP A 124 2.60 7.12 3.36
CA ASP A 124 1.95 6.91 2.06
C ASP A 124 2.86 7.48 0.95
N GLU A 125 2.32 7.75 -0.24
CA GLU A 125 3.06 8.30 -1.38
C GLU A 125 3.80 9.61 -1.07
N GLN A 126 3.15 10.56 -0.39
CA GLN A 126 3.73 11.84 0.00
C GLN A 126 4.02 11.89 1.50
N GLU A 127 5.29 12.12 1.86
CA GLU A 127 5.75 12.12 3.26
C GLU A 127 5.54 13.46 3.99
N ARG A 128 5.52 14.59 3.29
CA ARG A 128 5.37 15.93 3.90
C ARG A 128 4.40 16.82 3.15
N ASP A 129 3.69 17.64 3.90
CA ASP A 129 2.86 18.72 3.35
C ASP A 129 3.67 20.00 3.06
N PRO A 130 3.09 21.01 2.39
CA PRO A 130 3.76 22.27 2.08
C PRO A 130 4.21 23.08 3.32
N TYR A 131 3.63 22.80 4.49
CA TYR A 131 4.03 23.43 5.76
C TYR A 131 5.18 22.70 6.45
N GLY A 132 5.69 21.62 5.84
CA GLY A 132 6.78 20.81 6.36
C GLY A 132 6.35 19.79 7.41
N ARG A 133 5.05 19.62 7.68
CA ARG A 133 4.57 18.57 8.60
C ARG A 133 4.70 17.20 7.96
N MET A 134 5.09 16.22 8.74
CA MET A 134 5.11 14.82 8.33
C MET A 134 3.67 14.30 8.18
N LEU A 135 3.41 13.52 7.13
CA LEU A 135 2.12 12.91 6.83
C LEU A 135 2.21 11.41 7.06
N PHE A 136 1.52 10.92 8.10
CA PHE A 136 1.58 9.50 8.47
C PHE A 136 0.22 8.94 8.87
N TYR A 137 0.06 7.65 8.59
CA TYR A 137 -0.84 6.78 9.33
C TYR A 137 -0.15 6.36 10.63
N VAL A 138 -0.89 6.43 11.74
CA VAL A 138 -0.34 6.17 13.07
C VAL A 138 -1.06 4.98 13.66
N TYR A 139 -0.30 4.05 14.23
CA TYR A 139 -0.82 2.87 14.92
C TYR A 139 -0.40 2.88 16.38
N LYS A 140 -1.35 2.53 17.24
CA LYS A 140 -1.10 2.18 18.64
C LYS A 140 -1.67 0.78 18.89
N ASP A 141 -0.82 -0.15 19.32
CA ASP A 141 -1.22 -1.55 19.59
C ASP A 141 -2.01 -2.17 18.41
N ASP A 142 -1.47 -2.06 17.20
CA ASP A 142 -2.07 -2.50 15.92
C ASP A 142 -3.37 -1.78 15.50
N ARG A 143 -3.87 -0.85 16.30
CA ARG A 143 -5.04 -0.03 15.96
C ARG A 143 -4.63 1.21 15.18
N LEU A 144 -5.23 1.40 14.00
CA LEU A 144 -5.11 2.62 13.22
C LEU A 144 -5.80 3.78 13.96
N VAL A 145 -5.04 4.80 14.33
CA VAL A 145 -5.51 5.96 15.11
C VAL A 145 -6.57 6.75 14.34
N GLN A 146 -6.39 6.95 13.04
CA GLN A 146 -7.35 7.61 12.16
C GLN A 146 -8.72 6.96 12.23
N GLU A 147 -8.76 5.63 12.13
CA GLU A 147 -9.99 4.85 12.18
C GLU A 147 -10.63 4.96 13.56
N TRP A 148 -9.84 4.94 14.63
CA TRP A 148 -10.34 5.17 15.98
C TRP A 148 -10.98 6.55 16.12
N LEU A 149 -10.34 7.62 15.63
CA LEU A 149 -10.89 8.98 15.65
C LEU A 149 -12.23 9.07 14.91
N VAL A 150 -12.31 8.50 13.70
CA VAL A 150 -13.53 8.50 12.87
C VAL A 150 -14.63 7.66 13.54
N MET A 151 -14.30 6.48 14.06
CA MET A 151 -15.24 5.59 14.75
C MET A 151 -15.84 6.25 16.01
N GLN A 152 -15.03 7.01 16.75
CA GLN A 152 -15.48 7.77 17.92
C GLN A 152 -16.25 9.04 17.55
N GLY A 153 -16.37 9.37 16.26
CA GLY A 153 -17.05 10.57 15.77
C GLY A 153 -16.29 11.87 16.06
N TYR A 154 -14.97 11.81 16.29
CA TYR A 154 -14.14 13.00 16.51
C TYR A 154 -13.62 13.62 15.22
N ALA A 155 -13.52 12.85 14.13
CA ALA A 155 -12.98 13.31 12.86
C ALA A 155 -13.88 12.95 11.68
N ARG A 156 -13.80 13.77 10.62
CA ARG A 156 -14.30 13.44 9.28
C ARG A 156 -13.17 12.90 8.42
N VAL A 157 -13.53 12.16 7.38
CA VAL A 157 -12.60 11.67 6.37
C VAL A 157 -12.43 12.73 5.29
N LYS A 158 -11.19 13.13 5.05
CA LYS A 158 -10.84 14.15 4.05
C LYS A 158 -9.76 13.64 3.11
N ALA A 159 -10.12 13.42 1.86
CA ALA A 159 -9.20 12.92 0.84
C ALA A 159 -8.23 14.02 0.40
N TYR A 160 -6.93 13.73 0.47
CA TYR A 160 -5.87 14.56 -0.09
C TYR A 160 -4.94 13.69 -0.94
N PRO A 161 -5.17 13.59 -2.26
CA PRO A 161 -4.27 12.87 -3.15
C PRO A 161 -2.84 13.40 -3.03
N PRO A 162 -1.81 12.54 -3.15
CA PRO A 162 -1.89 11.12 -3.48
C PRO A 162 -2.18 10.18 -2.28
N ASN A 163 -2.23 10.70 -1.05
CA ASN A 163 -2.31 9.89 0.16
C ASN A 163 -3.72 9.35 0.44
N LEU A 164 -4.08 8.24 -0.21
CA LEU A 164 -5.43 7.66 -0.19
C LEU A 164 -5.50 6.20 0.25
N LYS A 165 -4.40 5.61 0.74
CA LYS A 165 -4.27 4.17 1.02
C LYS A 165 -5.45 3.54 1.78
N TYR A 166 -5.99 4.22 2.78
CA TYR A 166 -7.09 3.72 3.63
C TYR A 166 -8.44 4.39 3.38
N TYR A 167 -8.63 5.08 2.24
CA TYR A 167 -9.82 5.92 2.01
C TYR A 167 -11.14 5.15 2.17
N ASP A 168 -11.33 4.06 1.43
CA ASP A 168 -12.57 3.28 1.46
C ASP A 168 -12.88 2.70 2.84
N ARG A 169 -11.84 2.24 3.54
CA ARG A 169 -11.94 1.74 4.91
C ARG A 169 -12.43 2.84 5.86
N LEU A 170 -11.79 4.01 5.83
CA LEU A 170 -12.16 5.12 6.70
C LEU A 170 -13.55 5.66 6.37
N LYS A 171 -13.92 5.73 5.08
CA LYS A 171 -15.27 6.14 4.64
C LYS A 171 -16.36 5.21 5.17
N THR A 172 -16.12 3.90 5.13
CA THR A 172 -17.06 2.91 5.71
C THR A 172 -17.26 3.15 7.22
N VAL A 173 -16.19 3.46 7.95
CA VAL A 173 -16.26 3.75 9.38
C VAL A 173 -16.96 5.08 9.66
N GLU A 174 -16.72 6.09 8.82
CA GLU A 174 -17.39 7.38 8.88
C GLU A 174 -18.91 7.27 8.71
N GLU A 175 -19.36 6.51 7.71
CA GLU A 175 -20.79 6.27 7.46
C GLU A 175 -21.47 5.60 8.65
N ASN A 176 -20.78 4.68 9.31
CA ASN A 176 -21.26 4.05 10.54
C ASN A 176 -21.40 5.05 11.68
N ALA A 177 -20.40 5.91 11.91
CA ALA A 177 -20.47 6.96 12.93
C ALA A 177 -21.57 7.99 12.62
N ARG A 178 -21.75 8.33 11.34
CA ARG A 178 -22.79 9.25 10.86
C ARG A 178 -24.20 8.72 11.09
N ARG A 179 -24.47 7.46 10.70
CA ARG A 179 -25.77 6.82 10.93
C ARG A 179 -26.15 6.76 12.41
N LYS A 180 -25.16 6.54 13.28
CA LYS A 180 -25.33 6.52 14.74
C LYS A 180 -25.34 7.90 15.39
N GLN A 181 -25.19 8.98 14.60
CA GLN A 181 -25.13 10.37 15.08
C GLN A 181 -24.10 10.58 16.21
N ILE A 182 -22.92 9.96 16.09
CA ILE A 182 -21.88 10.06 17.11
C ILE A 182 -21.20 11.44 17.03
N LYS A 183 -21.21 12.20 18.13
CA LYS A 183 -20.46 13.46 18.34
C LYS A 183 -20.61 14.47 17.20
N ILE A 184 -19.60 14.71 16.36
CA ILE A 184 -19.70 15.72 15.29
C ILE A 184 -20.91 15.47 14.38
N TRP A 185 -21.34 14.21 14.26
CA TRP A 185 -22.52 13.81 13.50
C TRP A 185 -23.85 14.09 14.22
N SER A 186 -23.86 14.34 15.53
CA SER A 186 -25.07 14.81 16.25
C SER A 186 -25.33 16.29 16.03
N GLN A 187 -24.32 17.07 15.61
CA GLN A 187 -24.42 18.52 15.42
C GLN A 187 -24.69 18.90 13.95
N PRO A 188 -25.86 19.50 13.62
CA PRO A 188 -26.20 19.84 12.24
C PRO A 188 -25.19 20.76 11.54
N SER A 189 -24.60 21.72 12.28
CA SER A 189 -23.58 22.65 11.76
C SER A 189 -22.27 21.97 11.38
N LEU A 190 -22.10 20.71 11.77
CA LEU A 190 -20.90 19.90 11.59
C LEU A 190 -21.18 18.67 10.69
N ARG A 191 -22.29 18.60 9.95
CA ARG A 191 -22.58 17.43 9.10
C ARG A 191 -22.07 17.53 7.67
N ASN A 192 -21.66 18.72 7.23
CA ASN A 192 -21.27 19.02 5.86
C ASN A 192 -19.78 18.78 5.61
#